data_AF-A0A914N6J4-F1
#
_entry.id   AF-A0A914N6J4-F1
#
_cell.length_a   1.000
_cell.length_b   1.000
_cell.length_c   1.000
_cell.angle_alpha   90.00
_cell.angle_beta   90.00
_cell.angle_gamma   90.00
#
_symmetry.space_group_name_H-M   'P 1'
#
loop_
_entity.id
_entity.type
_entity.pdbx_description
1 polymer ?
#
loop_
_entity_poly.entity_id
_entity_poly.type
_entity_poly.pdbx_seq_one_letter_code
_entity_poly.pdbx_strand_id
1 'polypeptide(L)'
;MFTVESAHAFGLGALTFRIMPNTSAITILQLANSLCLIPSILLLFSRPINRWLPLFLLIDTSAIIAQLSAFIWKKYFPIDNFIFLCTFLISITWWQNFMHPKSFFPLTRFFAYYATKIRECRSKAYLIISPWKCLIFTFCMFQFVPSNNVSINYLLQKDPFGEHLITINAYNLNQTQLNLFQKRMEELQRINEGYSKYQQQILTPKIKLNRKIVEEINELINGTKNNIKNKKIIVERKIKEKIKRERRKVEKKVNDENDEEEEDVAAYNIYEDRIELNQFTTAFDALWLAFIQIGSSLICQLSAKFACKVLMQRMGLALPVFLSVPISIILLSNFCQKRAKDSCYLNDWISKELFWKCPSRSLTWNRFWREFPNILWLGWWLSQS
;
A
#
# COMPACT_ATOMS: atom_id res chain seq x y z
N MET A 1 -32.09 -7.08 -6.57
CA MET A 1 -30.69 -7.23 -7.04
C MET A 1 -29.98 -5.89 -7.05
N PHE A 2 -30.47 -4.91 -7.81
CA PHE A 2 -29.89 -3.57 -7.86
C PHE A 2 -29.73 -2.91 -6.48
N THR A 3 -30.76 -2.95 -5.64
CA THR A 3 -30.73 -2.40 -4.27
C THR A 3 -29.67 -3.07 -3.39
N VAL A 4 -29.64 -4.41 -3.37
CA VAL A 4 -28.65 -5.20 -2.61
C VAL A 4 -27.22 -4.90 -3.06
N GLU A 5 -26.99 -4.87 -4.37
CA GLU A 5 -25.67 -4.61 -4.94
C GLU A 5 -25.23 -3.15 -4.71
N SER A 6 -26.18 -2.21 -4.65
CA SER A 6 -25.93 -0.81 -4.30
C SER A 6 -25.59 -0.65 -2.82
N ALA A 7 -26.36 -1.29 -1.92
CA ALA A 7 -26.10 -1.32 -0.49
C ALA A 7 -24.71 -1.90 -0.19
N HIS A 8 -24.36 -3.01 -0.84
CA HIS A 8 -23.03 -3.61 -0.74
C HIS A 8 -21.93 -2.67 -1.23
N ALA A 9 -22.09 -2.07 -2.42
CA ALA A 9 -21.10 -1.15 -2.97
C ALA A 9 -20.90 0.09 -2.08
N PHE A 10 -21.98 0.64 -1.53
CA PHE A 10 -21.91 1.74 -0.59
C PHE A 10 -21.22 1.33 0.71
N GLY A 11 -21.59 0.19 1.30
CA GLY A 11 -20.96 -0.35 2.52
C GLY A 11 -19.47 -0.58 2.35
N LEU A 12 -19.04 -1.16 1.22
CA LEU A 12 -17.64 -1.38 0.89
C LEU A 12 -16.91 -0.06 0.62
N GLY A 13 -17.48 0.83 -0.19
CA GLY A 13 -16.89 2.14 -0.47
C GLY A 13 -16.73 3.00 0.78
N ALA A 14 -17.71 2.98 1.67
CA ALA A 14 -17.61 3.73 2.92
C ALA A 14 -16.62 3.09 3.91
N LEU A 15 -16.50 1.76 3.94
CA LEU A 15 -15.43 1.09 4.70
C LEU A 15 -14.03 1.46 4.17
N THR A 16 -13.85 1.49 2.85
CA THR A 16 -12.56 1.81 2.21
C THR A 16 -12.18 3.28 2.34
N PHE A 17 -13.08 4.23 2.10
CA PHE A 17 -12.71 5.65 2.08
C PHE A 17 -12.79 6.34 3.44
N ARG A 18 -13.62 5.84 4.38
CA ARG A 18 -13.79 6.47 5.70
C ARG A 18 -13.02 5.77 6.82
N ILE A 19 -13.07 4.43 6.85
CA ILE A 19 -12.58 3.66 8.00
C ILE A 19 -11.13 3.24 7.78
N MET A 20 -10.84 2.61 6.64
CA MET A 20 -9.54 2.05 6.30
C MET A 20 -8.36 3.03 6.43
N PRO A 21 -8.40 4.30 5.97
CA PRO A 21 -7.25 5.21 6.09
C PRO A 21 -6.87 5.54 7.55
N ASN A 22 -7.84 5.50 8.46
CA ASN A 22 -7.62 5.88 9.85
C ASN A 22 -7.13 4.71 10.71
N THR A 23 -7.45 3.48 10.30
CA THR A 23 -7.18 2.24 11.04
C THR A 23 -5.95 1.49 10.54
N SER A 24 -5.36 0.63 11.39
CA SER A 24 -4.23 -0.20 10.97
C SER A 24 -4.67 -1.37 10.10
N ALA A 25 -3.82 -1.81 9.17
CA ALA A 25 -4.19 -2.87 8.23
C ALA A 25 -4.57 -4.19 8.94
N ILE A 26 -3.91 -4.49 10.06
CA ILE A 26 -4.18 -5.71 10.86
C ILE A 26 -5.58 -5.66 11.48
N THR A 27 -6.02 -4.52 12.03
CA THR A 27 -7.34 -4.44 12.66
C THR A 27 -8.47 -4.51 11.64
N ILE A 28 -8.27 -3.95 10.45
CA ILE A 28 -9.21 -4.07 9.33
C ILE A 28 -9.32 -5.54 8.90
N LEU A 29 -8.19 -6.23 8.79
CA LEU A 29 -8.17 -7.63 8.40
C LEU A 29 -8.83 -8.53 9.46
N GLN A 30 -8.67 -8.20 10.74
CA GLN A 30 -9.41 -8.85 11.81
C GLN A 30 -10.93 -8.57 11.70
N LEU A 31 -11.32 -7.35 11.37
CA LEU A 31 -12.72 -6.96 11.19
C LEU A 31 -13.36 -7.58 9.95
N ALA A 32 -12.59 -7.86 8.90
CA ALA A 32 -13.10 -8.58 7.74
C ALA A 32 -13.74 -9.93 8.13
N ASN A 33 -13.29 -10.51 9.25
CA ASN A 33 -13.86 -11.75 9.76
C ASN A 33 -15.21 -11.61 10.49
N SER A 34 -15.62 -10.39 10.86
CA SER A 34 -16.93 -10.12 11.49
C SER A 34 -18.02 -9.73 10.48
N LEU A 35 -17.73 -9.83 9.17
CA LEU A 35 -18.66 -9.44 8.10
C LEU A 35 -19.79 -10.45 7.82
N CYS A 36 -19.91 -11.52 8.62
CA CYS A 36 -20.78 -12.66 8.32
C CYS A 36 -22.12 -12.66 9.09
N LEU A 37 -22.56 -11.53 9.64
CA LEU A 37 -23.78 -11.45 10.46
C LEU A 37 -25.04 -11.96 9.72
N ILE A 38 -25.31 -11.47 8.50
CA ILE A 38 -26.48 -11.89 7.71
C ILE A 38 -26.40 -13.37 7.31
N PRO A 39 -25.28 -13.87 6.75
CA PRO A 39 -25.07 -15.31 6.56
C PRO A 39 -25.42 -16.17 7.78
N SER A 40 -24.92 -15.83 8.96
CA SER A 40 -25.15 -16.61 10.19
C SER A 40 -26.63 -16.63 10.59
N ILE A 41 -27.33 -15.49 10.46
CA ILE A 41 -28.77 -15.41 10.73
C ILE A 41 -29.57 -16.23 9.71
N LEU A 42 -29.22 -16.11 8.43
CA LEU A 42 -29.93 -16.81 7.36
C LEU A 42 -29.72 -18.33 7.39
N LEU A 43 -28.53 -18.78 7.79
CA LEU A 43 -28.22 -20.20 7.94
C LEU A 43 -29.13 -20.86 8.97
N LEU A 44 -29.34 -20.21 10.12
CA LEU A 44 -30.26 -20.65 11.17
C LEU A 44 -31.66 -20.95 10.63
N PHE A 45 -32.17 -20.09 9.74
CA PHE A 45 -33.51 -20.23 9.16
C PHE A 45 -33.58 -21.16 7.94
N SER A 46 -32.45 -21.54 7.37
CA SER A 46 -32.39 -22.32 6.14
C SER A 46 -32.35 -23.83 6.38
N ARG A 47 -32.03 -24.26 7.61
CA ARG A 47 -31.83 -25.68 7.90
C ARG A 47 -33.09 -26.53 7.67
N PRO A 48 -32.95 -27.70 7.03
CA PRO A 48 -34.05 -28.67 6.90
C PRO A 48 -34.31 -29.38 8.24
N ILE A 49 -35.53 -29.89 8.43
CA ILE A 49 -35.84 -30.76 9.56
C ILE A 49 -34.97 -32.02 9.49
N ASN A 50 -34.21 -32.29 10.55
CA ASN A 50 -33.41 -33.50 10.71
C ASN A 50 -33.22 -33.82 12.21
N ARG A 51 -32.84 -35.05 12.57
CA ARG A 51 -32.60 -35.47 13.97
C ARG A 51 -31.53 -34.63 14.67
N TRP A 52 -30.52 -34.18 13.92
CA TRP A 52 -29.42 -33.34 14.43
C TRP A 52 -29.71 -31.83 14.38
N LEU A 53 -30.93 -31.43 14.00
CA LEU A 53 -31.35 -30.04 13.95
C LEU A 53 -31.07 -29.26 15.26
N PRO A 54 -31.38 -29.74 16.48
CA PRO A 54 -31.13 -28.96 17.70
C PRO A 54 -29.64 -28.68 17.91
N LEU A 55 -28.77 -29.65 17.62
CA LEU A 55 -27.31 -29.47 17.70
C LEU A 55 -26.84 -28.40 16.72
N PHE A 56 -27.32 -28.45 15.48
CA PHE A 56 -26.98 -27.47 14.46
C PHE A 56 -27.50 -26.06 14.78
N LEU A 57 -28.69 -25.95 15.37
CA LEU A 57 -29.23 -24.67 15.83
C LEU A 57 -28.39 -24.07 16.97
N LEU A 58 -27.88 -24.89 17.90
CA LEU A 58 -26.97 -24.43 18.96
C LEU A 58 -25.64 -23.90 18.40
N ILE A 59 -25.10 -24.55 17.38
CA ILE A 59 -23.89 -24.09 16.70
C ILE A 59 -24.16 -22.77 15.98
N ASP A 60 -25.25 -22.64 15.23
CA ASP A 60 -25.60 -21.40 14.54
C ASP A 60 -25.85 -20.23 15.51
N THR A 61 -26.51 -20.47 16.65
CA THR A 61 -26.71 -19.40 17.66
C THR A 61 -25.40 -18.95 18.28
N SER A 62 -24.47 -19.89 18.56
CA SER A 62 -23.13 -19.53 19.02
C SER A 62 -22.36 -18.70 17.99
N ALA A 63 -22.52 -19.00 16.69
CA ALA A 63 -21.91 -18.23 15.62
C ALA A 63 -22.49 -16.80 15.55
N ILE A 64 -23.80 -16.64 15.72
CA ILE A 64 -24.44 -15.32 15.79
C ILE A 64 -23.91 -14.51 16.99
N ILE A 65 -23.79 -15.12 18.17
CA ILE A 65 -23.23 -14.47 19.36
C ILE A 65 -21.78 -14.06 19.12
N ALA A 66 -20.97 -14.94 18.51
CA ALA A 66 -19.60 -14.63 18.15
C ALA A 66 -19.56 -13.41 17.22
N GLN A 67 -20.37 -13.35 16.17
CA GLN A 67 -20.42 -12.21 15.23
C GLN A 67 -20.88 -10.90 15.92
N LEU A 68 -21.87 -10.96 16.81
CA LEU A 68 -22.33 -9.81 17.59
C LEU A 68 -21.30 -9.27 18.59
N SER A 69 -20.33 -10.09 19.01
CA SER A 69 -19.25 -9.64 19.91
C SER A 69 -18.34 -8.55 19.29
N ALA A 70 -18.48 -8.25 17.99
CA ALA A 70 -17.89 -7.07 17.34
C ALA A 70 -18.23 -5.75 18.05
N PHE A 71 -19.41 -5.65 18.68
CA PHE A 71 -19.77 -4.49 19.50
C PHE A 71 -18.85 -4.30 20.71
N ILE A 72 -18.46 -5.40 21.36
CA ILE A 72 -17.55 -5.39 22.50
C ILE A 72 -16.11 -5.13 22.03
N TRP A 73 -15.70 -5.77 20.93
CA TRP A 73 -14.37 -5.61 20.35
C TRP A 73 -14.05 -4.15 19.98
N LYS A 74 -15.03 -3.42 19.46
CA LYS A 74 -14.89 -2.00 19.14
C LYS A 74 -14.35 -1.19 20.33
N LYS A 75 -14.72 -1.50 21.59
CA LYS A 75 -14.27 -0.73 22.76
C LYS A 75 -12.74 -0.64 22.89
N TYR A 76 -12.02 -1.60 22.32
CA TYR A 76 -10.56 -1.68 22.37
C TYR A 76 -9.86 -0.85 21.28
N PHE A 77 -10.58 -0.39 20.25
CA PHE A 77 -10.02 0.37 19.14
C PHE A 77 -10.84 1.65 18.90
N PRO A 78 -10.21 2.82 18.70
CA PRO A 78 -10.92 4.08 18.48
C PRO A 78 -11.51 4.14 17.06
N ILE A 79 -12.57 3.36 16.82
CA ILE A 79 -13.21 3.21 15.51
C ILE A 79 -14.64 3.77 15.55
N ASP A 80 -15.07 4.46 14.50
CA ASP A 80 -16.41 5.03 14.35
C ASP A 80 -17.54 3.99 14.51
N ASN A 81 -18.70 4.40 15.06
CA ASN A 81 -19.91 3.54 15.14
C ASN A 81 -20.41 3.12 13.75
N PHE A 82 -20.07 3.89 12.73
CA PHE A 82 -20.46 3.68 11.34
C PHE A 82 -19.98 2.32 10.79
N ILE A 83 -18.97 1.70 11.41
CA ILE A 83 -18.47 0.39 11.00
C ILE A 83 -19.52 -0.72 11.01
N PHE A 84 -20.44 -0.72 11.99
CA PHE A 84 -21.48 -1.75 12.05
C PHE A 84 -22.47 -1.63 10.89
N LEU A 85 -22.76 -0.40 10.48
CA LEU A 85 -23.59 -0.16 9.30
C LEU A 85 -22.87 -0.68 8.04
N CYS A 86 -21.58 -0.37 7.87
CA CYS A 86 -20.79 -0.90 6.76
C CYS A 86 -20.78 -2.42 6.74
N THR A 87 -20.47 -3.05 7.88
CA THR A 87 -20.43 -4.51 8.04
C THR A 87 -21.77 -5.14 7.71
N PHE A 88 -22.87 -4.58 8.22
CA PHE A 88 -24.22 -5.04 7.92
C PHE A 88 -24.49 -4.97 6.41
N LEU A 89 -24.26 -3.82 5.78
CA LEU A 89 -24.51 -3.60 4.35
C LEU A 89 -23.70 -4.54 3.45
N ILE A 90 -22.42 -4.79 3.78
CA ILE A 90 -21.58 -5.74 3.05
C ILE A 90 -22.14 -7.15 3.16
N SER A 91 -22.57 -7.55 4.35
CA SER A 91 -23.07 -8.90 4.62
C SER A 91 -24.36 -9.23 3.86
N ILE A 92 -25.15 -8.23 3.43
CA ILE A 92 -26.43 -8.44 2.72
C ILE A 92 -26.19 -9.29 1.47
N THR A 93 -25.14 -9.02 0.70
CA THR A 93 -24.82 -9.66 -0.60
C THR A 93 -24.89 -11.18 -0.61
N TRP A 94 -24.54 -11.79 0.52
CA TRP A 94 -24.40 -13.24 0.64
C TRP A 94 -25.74 -13.97 0.76
N TRP A 95 -26.85 -13.25 0.96
CA TRP A 95 -28.17 -13.83 1.22
C TRP A 95 -28.61 -14.91 0.22
N GLN A 96 -28.26 -14.72 -1.06
CA GLN A 96 -28.63 -15.65 -2.14
C GLN A 96 -28.02 -17.04 -1.98
N ASN A 97 -26.87 -17.14 -1.31
CA ASN A 97 -26.14 -18.41 -1.17
C ASN A 97 -26.70 -19.28 -0.05
N PHE A 98 -27.41 -18.68 0.92
CA PHE A 98 -27.86 -19.37 2.12
C PHE A 98 -29.35 -19.77 2.08
N MET A 99 -30.14 -19.29 1.12
CA MET A 99 -31.56 -19.64 0.99
C MET A 99 -31.75 -20.97 0.24
N HIS A 100 -32.24 -22.00 0.92
CA HIS A 100 -32.50 -23.31 0.31
C HIS A 100 -34.01 -23.58 0.18
N PRO A 101 -34.51 -24.13 -0.96
CA PRO A 101 -35.95 -24.37 -1.16
C PRO A 101 -36.56 -25.46 -0.27
N LYS A 102 -35.73 -26.24 0.45
CA LYS A 102 -36.16 -27.29 1.39
C LYS A 102 -36.14 -26.84 2.86
N SER A 103 -36.02 -25.53 3.10
CA SER A 103 -35.99 -24.95 4.43
C SER A 103 -37.32 -25.12 5.17
N PHE A 104 -37.27 -25.11 6.49
CA PHE A 104 -38.45 -25.18 7.34
C PHE A 104 -39.40 -23.99 7.13
N PHE A 105 -38.85 -22.77 7.00
CA PHE A 105 -39.66 -21.56 6.92
C PHE A 105 -40.26 -21.31 5.52
N PRO A 106 -41.58 -21.00 5.40
CA PRO A 106 -42.20 -20.70 4.11
C PRO A 106 -41.59 -19.49 3.38
N LEU A 107 -41.23 -18.43 4.13
CA LEU A 107 -40.62 -17.22 3.56
C LEU A 107 -39.25 -17.51 2.94
N THR A 108 -38.41 -18.32 3.59
CA THR A 108 -37.08 -18.66 3.05
C THR A 108 -37.19 -19.50 1.78
N ARG A 109 -38.22 -20.35 1.65
CA ARG A 109 -38.52 -21.07 0.41
C ARG A 109 -38.92 -20.13 -0.73
N PHE A 110 -39.75 -19.14 -0.45
CA PHE A 110 -40.13 -18.10 -1.43
C PHE A 110 -38.90 -17.32 -1.92
N PHE A 111 -38.05 -16.87 -0.99
CA PHE A 111 -36.82 -16.17 -1.34
C PHE A 111 -35.81 -17.06 -2.09
N ALA A 112 -35.75 -18.36 -1.78
CA ALA A 112 -34.90 -19.31 -2.49
C ALA A 112 -35.33 -19.46 -3.97
N TYR A 113 -36.63 -19.56 -4.24
CA TYR A 113 -37.16 -19.61 -5.61
C TYR A 113 -36.90 -18.30 -6.38
N TYR A 114 -37.00 -17.16 -5.70
CA TYR A 114 -36.67 -15.88 -6.31
C TYR A 114 -35.16 -15.74 -6.60
N ALA A 115 -34.31 -16.25 -5.70
CA ALA A 115 -32.86 -16.23 -5.85
C ALA A 115 -32.37 -17.06 -7.05
N THR A 116 -32.99 -18.22 -7.33
CA THR A 116 -32.64 -19.03 -8.51
C THR A 116 -32.92 -18.28 -9.81
N LYS A 117 -34.09 -17.62 -9.91
CA LYS A 117 -34.45 -16.80 -11.08
C LYS A 117 -33.50 -15.61 -11.28
N ILE A 118 -33.05 -14.97 -10.19
CA ILE A 118 -32.03 -13.91 -10.28
C ILE A 118 -30.69 -14.45 -10.79
N ARG A 119 -30.31 -15.68 -10.41
CA ARG A 119 -29.03 -16.29 -10.78
C ARG A 119 -28.90 -16.50 -12.29
N GLU A 120 -29.99 -16.83 -12.97
CA GLU A 120 -30.02 -17.00 -14.43
C GLU A 120 -29.79 -15.68 -15.18
N CYS A 121 -30.35 -14.58 -14.68
CA CYS A 121 -30.21 -13.25 -15.27
C CYS A 121 -28.89 -12.54 -14.90
N ARG A 122 -28.02 -13.18 -14.11
CA ARG A 122 -26.86 -12.54 -13.49
C ARG A 122 -25.88 -11.97 -14.51
N SER A 123 -25.51 -12.74 -15.53
CA SER A 123 -24.50 -12.30 -16.52
C SER A 123 -24.93 -11.02 -17.24
N LYS A 124 -26.21 -10.93 -17.62
CA LYS A 124 -26.80 -9.74 -18.27
C LYS A 124 -26.93 -8.57 -17.29
N ALA A 125 -27.40 -8.83 -16.07
CA ALA A 125 -27.57 -7.78 -15.05
C ALA A 125 -26.24 -7.14 -14.63
N TYR A 126 -25.16 -7.92 -14.57
CA TYR A 126 -23.84 -7.42 -14.18
C TYR A 126 -23.21 -6.44 -15.19
N LEU A 127 -23.67 -6.42 -16.44
CA LEU A 127 -23.26 -5.40 -17.42
C LEU A 127 -23.69 -3.99 -17.00
N ILE A 128 -24.87 -3.84 -16.39
CA ILE A 128 -25.40 -2.56 -15.91
C ILE A 128 -24.94 -2.29 -14.48
N ILE A 129 -24.89 -3.33 -13.63
CA ILE A 129 -24.53 -3.18 -12.22
C ILE A 129 -23.05 -2.81 -12.05
N SER A 130 -22.15 -3.29 -12.92
CA SER A 130 -20.72 -2.97 -12.81
C SER A 130 -20.44 -1.46 -12.91
N PRO A 131 -20.83 -0.74 -13.99
CA PRO A 131 -20.62 0.70 -14.06
C PRO A 131 -21.38 1.45 -12.97
N TRP A 132 -22.57 0.98 -12.57
CA TRP A 132 -23.30 1.57 -11.44
C TRP A 132 -22.54 1.48 -10.12
N LYS A 133 -21.88 0.35 -9.84
CA LYS A 133 -21.01 0.22 -8.66
C LYS A 133 -19.84 1.19 -8.74
N CYS A 134 -19.23 1.36 -9.92
CA CYS A 134 -18.17 2.37 -10.10
C CYS A 134 -18.68 3.76 -9.74
N LEU A 135 -19.89 4.14 -10.17
CA LEU A 135 -20.51 5.42 -9.79
C LEU A 135 -20.68 5.55 -8.27
N ILE A 136 -21.16 4.50 -7.59
CA ILE A 136 -21.28 4.50 -6.13
C ILE A 136 -19.91 4.65 -5.46
N PHE A 137 -18.88 3.94 -5.94
CA PHE A 137 -17.53 4.09 -5.40
C PHE A 137 -16.97 5.50 -5.60
N THR A 138 -17.18 6.11 -6.77
CA THR A 138 -16.78 7.50 -7.00
C THR A 138 -17.53 8.46 -6.10
N PHE A 139 -18.83 8.24 -5.87
CA PHE A 139 -19.61 9.04 -4.93
C PHE A 139 -19.09 8.90 -3.49
N CYS A 140 -18.81 7.68 -3.03
CA CYS A 140 -18.21 7.45 -1.72
C CYS A 140 -16.83 8.12 -1.59
N MET A 141 -16.01 8.08 -2.64
CA MET A 141 -14.71 8.76 -2.66
C MET A 141 -14.89 10.27 -2.44
N PHE A 142 -15.74 10.94 -3.22
CA PHE A 142 -15.97 12.37 -3.09
C PHE A 142 -16.60 12.78 -1.75
N GLN A 143 -17.44 11.91 -1.16
CA GLN A 143 -18.07 12.21 0.12
C GLN A 143 -17.11 12.03 1.31
N PHE A 144 -16.35 10.94 1.34
CA PHE A 144 -15.60 10.53 2.52
C PHE A 144 -14.14 10.96 2.51
N VAL A 145 -13.50 11.12 1.35
CA VAL A 145 -12.09 11.55 1.28
C VAL A 145 -11.92 12.99 1.78
N PRO A 146 -12.74 13.98 1.36
CA PRO A 146 -12.58 15.34 1.86
C PRO A 146 -12.86 15.49 3.35
N SER A 147 -13.72 14.62 3.88
CA SER A 147 -14.02 14.54 5.31
C SER A 147 -12.81 14.11 6.15
N ASN A 148 -11.74 13.59 5.53
CA ASN A 148 -10.58 12.99 6.19
C ASN A 148 -9.31 13.85 6.05
N ASN A 149 -9.47 15.17 6.01
CA ASN A 149 -8.42 16.21 5.94
C ASN A 149 -7.69 16.36 4.59
N VAL A 150 -8.28 15.88 3.48
CA VAL A 150 -7.76 16.14 2.12
C VAL A 150 -8.67 17.16 1.44
N SER A 151 -8.13 18.29 0.96
CA SER A 151 -8.99 19.26 0.27
C SER A 151 -9.53 18.70 -1.07
N ILE A 152 -10.75 19.07 -1.45
CA ILE A 152 -11.37 18.64 -2.72
C ILE A 152 -10.55 19.08 -3.94
N ASN A 153 -9.80 20.18 -3.82
CA ASN A 153 -8.97 20.72 -4.88
C ASN A 153 -7.82 19.78 -5.25
N TYR A 154 -7.27 19.03 -4.28
CA TYR A 154 -6.28 18.00 -4.57
C TYR A 154 -6.86 16.83 -5.38
N LEU A 155 -8.15 16.53 -5.20
CA LEU A 155 -8.82 15.46 -5.97
C LEU A 155 -9.13 15.85 -7.42
N LEU A 156 -9.30 17.15 -7.67
CA LEU A 156 -9.59 17.71 -9.00
C LEU A 156 -8.37 18.35 -9.67
N GLN A 157 -7.17 18.06 -9.14
CA GLN A 157 -5.94 18.61 -9.67
C GLN A 157 -5.67 18.10 -11.08
N LYS A 158 -5.12 18.99 -11.93
CA LYS A 158 -4.91 18.73 -13.36
C LYS A 158 -3.89 17.61 -13.62
N ASP A 159 -2.85 17.52 -12.78
CA ASP A 159 -1.80 16.50 -12.87
C ASP A 159 -1.80 15.59 -11.63
N PRO A 160 -2.65 14.54 -11.60
CA PRO A 160 -2.79 13.64 -10.45
C PRO A 160 -1.59 12.71 -10.25
N PHE A 161 -0.70 12.58 -11.25
CA PHE A 161 0.51 11.75 -11.20
C PHE A 161 1.80 12.58 -11.07
N GLY A 162 1.69 13.91 -10.98
CA GLY A 162 2.84 14.77 -10.76
C GLY A 162 3.49 14.52 -9.40
N GLU A 163 4.75 14.91 -9.28
CA GLU A 163 5.42 14.91 -7.98
C GLU A 163 4.82 16.03 -7.13
N HIS A 164 4.31 15.67 -5.96
CA HIS A 164 3.73 16.60 -5.00
C HIS A 164 4.59 16.61 -3.74
N LEU A 165 4.76 17.79 -3.17
CA LEU A 165 5.47 17.96 -1.91
C LEU A 165 4.51 17.70 -0.76
N ILE A 166 4.80 16.65 0.01
CA ILE A 166 4.10 16.35 1.26
C ILE A 166 4.93 16.87 2.41
N THR A 167 4.32 17.74 3.23
CA THR A 167 4.92 18.27 4.46
C THR A 167 4.46 17.45 5.67
N ILE A 168 5.38 16.72 6.30
CA ILE A 168 5.12 15.97 7.52
C ILE A 168 5.52 16.82 8.71
N ASN A 169 4.54 17.18 9.54
CA ASN A 169 4.77 18.09 10.66
C ASN A 169 4.78 17.33 11.99
N ALA A 170 5.84 17.53 12.77
CA ALA A 170 5.92 17.09 14.15
C ALA A 170 5.75 18.31 15.07
N TYR A 171 4.72 18.31 15.90
CA TYR A 171 4.37 19.42 16.80
C TYR A 171 4.74 19.11 18.26
N ASN A 172 4.84 20.15 19.10
CA ASN A 172 5.08 20.06 20.54
C ASN A 172 6.39 19.33 20.90
N LEU A 173 7.47 19.61 20.18
CA LEU A 173 8.79 19.09 20.54
C LEU A 173 9.44 19.94 21.63
N ASN A 174 10.09 19.26 22.58
CA ASN A 174 10.98 19.92 23.54
C ASN A 174 12.27 20.36 22.85
N GLN A 175 12.89 21.44 23.34
CA GLN A 175 14.17 21.97 22.84
C GLN A 175 15.29 20.91 22.77
N THR A 176 15.31 19.98 23.72
CA THR A 176 16.26 18.85 23.69
C THR A 176 16.04 17.89 22.51
N GLN A 177 14.79 17.68 22.11
CA GLN A 177 14.44 16.83 20.98
C GLN A 177 14.78 17.49 19.64
N LEU A 178 14.58 18.81 19.55
CA LEU A 178 14.98 19.61 18.38
C LEU A 178 16.50 19.54 18.17
N ASN A 179 17.28 19.76 19.23
CA ASN A 179 18.76 19.69 19.17
C ASN A 179 19.25 18.28 18.79
N LEU A 180 18.61 17.23 19.30
CA LEU A 180 18.92 15.85 18.94
C LEU A 180 18.60 15.56 17.46
N PHE A 181 17.48 16.08 16.96
CA PHE A 181 17.11 15.94 15.55
C PHE A 181 18.11 16.65 14.65
N GLN A 182 18.41 17.92 14.94
CA GLN A 182 19.36 18.72 14.18
C GLN A 182 20.73 18.03 14.10
N LYS A 183 21.25 17.53 15.24
CA LYS A 183 22.52 16.80 15.27
C LYS A 183 22.53 15.56 14.36
N ARG A 184 21.43 14.79 14.36
CA ARG A 184 21.30 13.61 13.47
C ARG A 184 21.26 14.00 12.00
N MET A 185 20.57 15.10 11.67
CA MET A 185 20.50 15.59 10.29
C MET A 185 21.87 16.09 9.80
N GLU A 186 22.61 16.81 10.63
CA GLU A 186 23.98 17.24 10.34
C GLU A 186 24.94 16.05 10.16
N GLU A 187 24.78 14.97 10.94
CA GLU A 187 25.54 13.73 10.77
C GLU A 187 25.22 13.04 9.44
N LEU A 188 23.94 12.95 9.07
CA LEU A 188 23.50 12.38 7.80
C LEU A 188 23.97 13.19 6.59
N GLN A 189 23.91 14.53 6.68
CA GLN A 189 24.43 15.42 5.65
C GLN A 189 25.93 15.20 5.44
N ARG A 190 26.71 15.13 6.53
CA ARG A 190 28.15 14.83 6.45
C ARG A 190 28.45 13.48 5.82
N ILE A 191 27.65 12.46 6.11
CA ILE A 191 27.79 11.13 5.48
C ILE A 191 27.49 11.22 3.98
N ASN A 192 26.38 11.87 3.58
CA ASN A 192 26.00 12.04 2.17
C ASN A 192 27.02 12.87 1.37
N GLU A 193 27.54 13.95 1.95
CA GLU A 193 28.64 14.73 1.36
C GLU A 193 29.90 13.88 1.18
N GLY A 194 30.20 13.00 2.14
CA GLY A 194 31.29 12.03 2.04
C GLY A 194 31.11 11.04 0.87
N TYR A 195 29.89 10.52 0.67
CA TYR A 195 29.56 9.66 -0.47
C TYR A 195 29.62 10.40 -1.81
N SER A 196 29.09 11.63 -1.89
CA SER A 196 29.14 12.47 -3.10
C SER A 196 30.58 12.77 -3.54
N LYS A 197 31.48 13.03 -2.57
CA LYS A 197 32.92 13.22 -2.82
C LYS A 197 33.61 11.97 -3.35
N TYR A 198 33.22 10.79 -2.86
CA TYR A 198 33.69 9.49 -3.38
C TYR A 198 33.16 9.21 -4.79
N GLN A 199 31.90 9.57 -5.08
CA GLN A 199 31.28 9.37 -6.38
C GLN A 199 31.85 10.30 -7.47
N GLN A 200 32.14 11.56 -7.13
CA GLN A 200 32.86 12.50 -8.00
C GLN A 200 34.31 12.05 -8.29
N GLN A 201 34.96 11.32 -7.38
CA GLN A 201 36.29 10.74 -7.65
C GLN A 201 36.22 9.57 -8.65
N ILE A 202 35.17 8.74 -8.61
CA ILE A 202 34.97 7.62 -9.55
C ILE A 202 34.60 8.15 -10.96
N LEU A 203 33.94 9.30 -11.05
CA LEU A 203 33.59 9.98 -12.30
C LEU A 203 34.64 11.02 -12.75
N THR A 204 35.91 10.88 -12.35
CA THR A 204 36.97 11.60 -13.05
C THR A 204 37.12 10.98 -14.45
N PRO A 205 37.02 11.76 -15.53
CA PRO A 205 37.09 11.19 -16.88
C PRO A 205 38.46 10.55 -17.04
N LYS A 206 38.50 9.23 -17.27
CA LYS A 206 39.60 8.62 -18.01
C LYS A 206 39.63 9.30 -19.37
N ILE A 207 40.35 10.40 -19.48
CA ILE A 207 40.79 10.96 -20.75
C ILE A 207 41.60 9.83 -21.38
N LYS A 208 40.97 9.10 -22.32
CA LYS A 208 41.67 8.23 -23.26
C LYS A 208 42.55 9.15 -24.08
N LEU A 209 43.74 9.44 -23.56
CA LEU A 209 44.80 10.08 -24.29
C LEU A 209 45.11 9.15 -25.47
N ASN A 210 44.83 9.64 -26.68
CA ASN A 210 44.88 8.86 -27.92
C ASN A 210 46.27 8.23 -28.05
N ARG A 211 46.35 6.88 -28.07
CA ARG A 211 47.62 6.12 -28.13
C ARG A 211 48.52 6.62 -29.27
N LYS A 212 47.92 7.06 -30.38
CA LYS A 212 48.62 7.67 -31.53
C LYS A 212 49.42 8.92 -31.20
N ILE A 213 48.94 9.78 -30.28
CA ILE A 213 49.66 10.99 -29.86
C ILE A 213 50.85 10.63 -28.98
N VAL A 214 50.72 9.59 -28.16
CA VAL A 214 51.80 9.10 -27.29
C VAL A 214 52.88 8.39 -28.14
N GLU A 215 52.49 7.69 -29.19
CA GLU A 215 53.40 7.05 -30.16
C GLU A 215 54.15 8.09 -31.02
N GLU A 216 53.46 9.12 -31.55
CA GLU A 216 54.10 10.24 -32.26
C GLU A 216 55.14 10.98 -31.39
N ILE A 217 54.88 11.10 -30.07
CA ILE A 217 55.81 11.72 -29.12
C ILE A 217 57.06 10.86 -28.90
N ASN A 218 56.92 9.54 -28.85
CA ASN A 218 58.05 8.63 -28.65
C ASN A 218 58.96 8.55 -29.89
N GLU A 219 58.40 8.66 -31.10
CA GLU A 219 59.20 8.74 -32.34
C GLU A 219 59.95 10.08 -32.47
N LEU A 220 59.33 11.20 -32.07
CA LEU A 220 59.97 12.52 -32.10
C LEU A 220 61.07 12.69 -31.03
N ILE A 221 61.05 11.91 -29.95
CA ILE A 221 62.08 11.94 -28.89
C ILE A 221 63.33 11.15 -29.29
N ASN A 222 63.19 10.10 -30.11
CA ASN A 222 64.30 9.23 -30.52
C ASN A 222 65.01 9.71 -31.81
N GLY A 223 64.39 10.60 -32.59
CA GLY A 223 65.01 11.20 -33.78
C GLY A 223 65.65 12.56 -33.50
N THR A 224 66.99 12.61 -33.55
CA THR A 224 67.84 13.82 -33.69
C THR A 224 67.91 14.83 -32.53
N LYS A 225 69.04 14.75 -31.80
CA LYS A 225 69.58 15.86 -30.98
C LYS A 225 69.97 17.03 -31.89
N ASN A 226 69.21 18.12 -31.83
CA ASN A 226 69.68 19.53 -31.80
C ASN A 226 68.53 20.52 -32.12
N ASN A 227 67.59 20.68 -31.17
CA ASN A 227 66.81 21.91 -30.87
C ASN A 227 65.66 21.63 -29.86
N ILE A 228 65.93 20.81 -28.84
CA ILE A 228 64.88 20.15 -28.06
C ILE A 228 64.29 21.03 -26.96
N LYS A 229 65.05 21.97 -26.36
CA LYS A 229 64.56 22.76 -25.21
C LYS A 229 63.43 23.73 -25.60
N ASN A 230 63.61 24.54 -26.64
CA ASN A 230 62.60 25.54 -27.02
C ASN A 230 61.33 24.91 -27.62
N LYS A 231 61.47 23.84 -28.42
CA LYS A 231 60.32 23.16 -29.03
C LYS A 231 59.48 22.41 -27.98
N LYS A 232 60.12 21.78 -27.00
CA LYS A 232 59.44 21.12 -25.86
C LYS A 232 58.68 22.11 -24.98
N ILE A 233 59.26 23.28 -24.69
CA ILE A 233 58.61 24.34 -23.91
C ILE A 233 57.38 24.91 -24.64
N ILE A 234 57.46 25.11 -25.97
CA ILE A 234 56.33 25.61 -26.77
C ILE A 234 55.17 24.60 -26.80
N VAL A 235 55.49 23.30 -26.95
CA VAL A 235 54.48 22.24 -26.94
C VAL A 235 53.84 22.08 -25.56
N GLU A 236 54.61 22.10 -24.47
CA GLU A 236 54.07 22.08 -23.10
C GLU A 236 53.16 23.26 -22.80
N ARG A 237 53.51 24.48 -23.25
CA ARG A 237 52.64 25.66 -23.10
C ARG A 237 51.32 25.50 -23.86
N LYS A 238 51.36 25.01 -25.11
CA LYS A 238 50.14 24.77 -25.90
C LYS A 238 49.25 23.71 -25.26
N ILE A 239 49.82 22.66 -24.67
CA ILE A 239 49.07 21.62 -23.95
C ILE A 239 48.44 22.19 -22.67
N LYS A 240 49.20 22.95 -21.86
CA LYS A 240 48.68 23.59 -20.65
C LYS A 240 47.53 24.56 -20.95
N GLU A 241 47.63 25.34 -22.03
CA GLU A 241 46.53 26.21 -22.45
C GLU A 241 45.30 25.44 -22.90
N LYS A 242 45.49 24.33 -23.65
CA LYS A 242 44.37 23.50 -24.11
C LYS A 242 43.63 22.86 -22.93
N ILE A 243 44.36 22.37 -21.92
CA ILE A 243 43.79 21.85 -20.66
C ILE A 243 43.06 22.96 -19.89
N LYS A 244 43.61 24.16 -19.81
CA LYS A 244 42.97 25.30 -19.13
C LYS A 244 41.67 25.74 -19.81
N ARG A 245 41.62 25.68 -21.15
CA ARG A 245 40.40 25.98 -21.92
C ARG A 245 39.32 24.92 -21.74
N GLU A 246 39.69 23.65 -21.72
CA GLU A 246 38.76 22.54 -21.43
C GLU A 246 38.19 22.66 -20.00
N ARG A 247 39.01 22.95 -18.99
CA ARG A 247 38.52 23.19 -17.62
C ARG A 247 37.51 24.33 -17.54
N ARG A 248 37.78 25.45 -18.21
CA ARG A 248 36.86 26.61 -18.25
C ARG A 248 35.54 26.30 -18.95
N LYS A 249 35.54 25.40 -19.93
CA LYS A 249 34.30 24.95 -20.60
C LYS A 249 33.48 24.04 -19.67
N VAL A 250 34.14 23.21 -18.88
CA VAL A 250 33.48 22.38 -17.86
C VAL A 250 32.96 23.25 -16.72
N GLU A 251 33.75 24.20 -16.21
CA GLU A 251 33.31 25.17 -15.19
C GLU A 251 32.14 26.02 -15.69
N LYS A 252 32.15 26.47 -16.96
CA LYS A 252 31.00 27.17 -17.54
C LYS A 252 29.76 26.28 -17.69
N LYS A 253 29.91 25.02 -18.09
CA LYS A 253 28.77 24.09 -18.16
C LYS A 253 28.17 23.82 -16.78
N VAL A 254 28.99 23.68 -15.75
CA VAL A 254 28.53 23.49 -14.37
C VAL A 254 27.85 24.75 -13.83
N ASN A 255 28.33 25.94 -14.20
CA ASN A 255 27.68 27.19 -13.80
C ASN A 255 26.38 27.46 -14.56
N ASP A 256 26.33 27.21 -15.88
CA ASP A 256 25.09 27.36 -16.68
C ASP A 256 24.00 26.35 -16.23
N GLU A 257 24.37 25.19 -15.67
CA GLU A 257 23.42 24.22 -15.07
C GLU A 257 22.91 24.67 -13.67
N ASN A 258 23.61 25.56 -12.97
CA ASN A 258 23.19 26.09 -11.67
C ASN A 258 22.31 27.35 -11.77
N ASP A 259 22.29 28.03 -12.92
CA ASP A 259 21.54 29.28 -13.12
C ASP A 259 20.04 29.04 -13.44
N GLU A 260 19.63 27.79 -13.69
CA GLU A 260 18.22 27.36 -13.59
C GLU A 260 17.92 26.97 -12.14
N GLU A 261 17.89 27.96 -11.23
CA GLU A 261 17.45 27.74 -9.85
C GLU A 261 15.95 27.38 -9.88
N GLU A 262 15.64 26.08 -10.02
CA GLU A 262 14.45 25.51 -9.38
C GLU A 262 14.49 25.96 -7.92
N GLU A 263 13.42 26.57 -7.40
CA GLU A 263 13.32 26.90 -5.97
C GLU A 263 13.60 25.63 -5.15
N ASP A 264 14.82 25.48 -4.65
CA ASP A 264 15.27 24.31 -3.89
C ASP A 264 14.45 24.24 -2.60
N VAL A 265 13.35 23.49 -2.63
CA VAL A 265 12.53 23.31 -1.44
C VAL A 265 13.35 22.51 -0.42
N ALA A 266 13.70 23.15 0.71
CA ALA A 266 14.48 22.53 1.76
C ALA A 266 13.84 21.20 2.21
N ALA A 267 14.62 20.13 2.28
CA ALA A 267 14.12 18.80 2.68
C ALA A 267 13.52 18.76 4.09
N TYR A 268 13.88 19.71 4.95
CA TYR A 268 13.29 19.89 6.27
C TYR A 268 13.42 21.34 6.73
N ASN A 269 12.41 21.84 7.44
CA ASN A 269 12.39 23.14 8.11
C ASN A 269 12.28 22.93 9.63
N ILE A 270 13.10 23.62 10.41
CA ILE A 270 13.08 23.55 11.88
C ILE A 270 12.56 24.89 12.42
N TYR A 271 11.52 24.83 13.26
CA TYR A 271 10.95 25.96 13.98
C TYR A 271 11.12 25.76 15.50
N GLU A 272 10.80 26.79 16.28
CA GLU A 272 10.93 26.77 17.75
C GLU A 272 10.06 25.70 18.44
N ASP A 273 8.92 25.34 17.84
CA ASP A 273 7.91 24.42 18.40
C ASP A 273 7.60 23.20 17.52
N ARG A 274 8.09 23.18 16.27
CA ARG A 274 7.79 22.14 15.28
C ARG A 274 8.91 21.87 14.29
N ILE A 275 8.90 20.67 13.72
CA ILE A 275 9.75 20.28 12.58
C ILE A 275 8.84 19.93 11.41
N GLU A 276 9.13 20.47 10.24
CA GLU A 276 8.47 20.14 8.98
C GLU A 276 9.44 19.35 8.10
N LEU A 277 9.04 18.15 7.66
CA LEU A 277 9.82 17.33 6.75
C LEU A 277 9.16 17.37 5.38
N ASN A 278 9.89 17.79 4.36
CA ASN A 278 9.39 17.91 3.01
C ASN A 278 9.81 16.67 2.22
N GLN A 279 8.83 15.89 1.78
CA GLN A 279 9.07 14.68 1.01
C GLN A 279 8.29 14.74 -0.31
N PHE A 280 8.99 14.56 -1.41
CA PHE A 280 8.38 14.43 -2.73
C PHE A 280 7.77 13.04 -2.90
N THR A 281 6.54 13.00 -3.43
CA THR A 281 5.91 11.74 -3.85
C THR A 281 6.52 11.27 -5.16
N THR A 282 6.75 9.97 -5.28
CA THR A 282 7.19 9.36 -6.53
C THR A 282 6.03 9.27 -7.53
N ALA A 283 6.21 9.84 -8.74
CA ALA A 283 5.20 9.85 -9.81
C ALA A 283 4.70 8.45 -10.23
N PHE A 284 5.52 7.41 -10.01
CA PHE A 284 5.23 6.04 -10.42
C PHE A 284 4.42 5.20 -9.40
N ASP A 285 4.08 5.75 -8.24
CA ASP A 285 3.42 4.99 -7.16
C ASP A 285 2.04 4.44 -7.56
N ALA A 286 1.25 5.26 -8.24
CA ALA A 286 -0.06 4.85 -8.73
C ALA A 286 0.03 3.75 -9.80
N LEU A 287 1.09 3.78 -10.63
CA LEU A 287 1.34 2.76 -11.64
C LEU A 287 1.72 1.43 -10.97
N TRP A 288 2.57 1.46 -9.95
CA TRP A 288 2.91 0.28 -9.16
C TRP A 288 1.70 -0.34 -8.48
N LEU A 289 0.83 0.47 -7.86
CA LEU A 289 -0.44 0.01 -7.30
C LEU A 289 -1.31 -0.69 -8.34
N ALA A 290 -1.47 -0.07 -9.51
CA ALA A 290 -2.25 -0.63 -10.60
C ALA A 290 -1.66 -1.97 -11.08
N PHE A 291 -0.35 -2.05 -11.25
CA PHE A 291 0.34 -3.27 -11.68
C PHE A 291 0.15 -4.42 -10.68
N ILE A 292 0.34 -4.15 -9.38
CA ILE A 292 0.14 -5.14 -8.32
C ILE A 292 -1.32 -5.61 -8.29
N GLN A 293 -2.28 -4.68 -8.39
CA GLN A 293 -3.70 -5.00 -8.33
C GLN A 293 -4.17 -5.81 -9.54
N ILE A 294 -3.78 -5.39 -10.75
CA ILE A 294 -4.11 -6.08 -12.00
C ILE A 294 -3.46 -7.46 -12.02
N GLY A 295 -2.17 -7.54 -11.67
CA GLY A 295 -1.42 -8.79 -11.60
C GLY A 295 -2.07 -9.78 -10.62
N SER A 296 -2.40 -9.32 -9.41
CA SER A 296 -3.07 -10.14 -8.39
C SER A 296 -4.44 -10.63 -8.84
N SER A 297 -5.26 -9.76 -9.44
CA SER A 297 -6.58 -10.13 -9.98
C SER A 297 -6.47 -11.15 -11.11
N LEU A 298 -5.51 -11.01 -12.01
CA LEU A 298 -5.29 -11.95 -13.11
C LEU A 298 -4.84 -13.32 -12.59
N ILE A 299 -3.89 -13.36 -11.66
CA ILE A 299 -3.44 -14.60 -11.01
C ILE A 299 -4.61 -15.29 -10.32
N CYS A 300 -5.43 -14.55 -9.57
CA CYS A 300 -6.62 -15.08 -8.92
C CYS A 300 -7.60 -15.68 -9.92
N GLN A 301 -7.88 -14.97 -11.03
CA GLN A 301 -8.80 -15.44 -12.07
C GLN A 301 -8.29 -16.69 -12.78
N LEU A 302 -6.99 -16.75 -13.09
CA LEU A 302 -6.36 -17.92 -13.70
C LEU A 302 -6.43 -19.13 -12.75
N SER A 303 -6.11 -18.91 -11.47
CA SER A 303 -6.18 -19.92 -10.42
C SER A 303 -7.61 -20.45 -10.25
N ALA A 304 -8.60 -19.56 -10.23
CA ALA A 304 -10.00 -19.93 -10.12
C ALA A 304 -10.49 -20.75 -11.32
N LYS A 305 -10.13 -20.35 -12.56
CA LYS A 305 -10.45 -21.11 -13.78
C LYS A 305 -9.81 -22.50 -13.75
N PHE A 306 -8.55 -22.59 -13.35
CA PHE A 306 -7.84 -23.86 -13.22
C PHE A 306 -8.50 -24.78 -12.19
N ALA A 307 -8.80 -24.26 -11.00
CA ALA A 307 -9.46 -25.02 -9.94
C ALA A 307 -10.85 -25.53 -10.35
N CYS A 308 -11.62 -24.74 -11.10
CA CYS A 308 -12.90 -25.16 -11.66
C CYS A 308 -12.75 -26.27 -12.70
N LYS A 309 -11.73 -26.19 -13.58
CA LYS A 309 -11.46 -27.20 -14.61
C LYS A 309 -11.03 -28.54 -14.02
N VAL A 310 -10.29 -28.52 -12.91
CA VAL A 310 -9.78 -29.72 -12.21
C VAL A 310 -10.80 -30.28 -11.20
N LEU A 311 -12.00 -29.68 -11.08
CA LEU A 311 -13.07 -30.11 -10.14
C LEU A 311 -12.60 -30.16 -8.66
N MET A 312 -11.56 -29.41 -8.31
CA MET A 312 -10.90 -29.46 -6.98
C MET A 312 -11.68 -28.70 -5.89
N GLN A 313 -12.86 -28.15 -6.23
CA GLN A 313 -13.64 -27.19 -5.44
C GLN A 313 -14.08 -27.71 -4.06
N ARG A 314 -14.36 -29.01 -3.92
CA ARG A 314 -15.01 -29.56 -2.71
C ARG A 314 -14.04 -29.78 -1.54
N MET A 315 -12.78 -30.10 -1.82
CA MET A 315 -11.76 -30.40 -0.80
C MET A 315 -10.60 -29.39 -0.80
N GLY A 316 -10.28 -28.77 -1.95
CA GLY A 316 -9.10 -27.93 -2.10
C GLY A 316 -9.30 -26.43 -1.84
N LEU A 317 -10.55 -25.93 -1.82
CA LEU A 317 -10.82 -24.49 -1.71
C LEU A 317 -11.09 -24.01 -0.28
N ALA A 318 -11.67 -24.86 0.57
CA ALA A 318 -12.07 -24.47 1.92
C ALA A 318 -10.85 -24.17 2.81
N LEU A 319 -9.84 -25.05 2.80
CA LEU A 319 -8.64 -24.90 3.63
C LEU A 319 -7.83 -23.63 3.28
N PRO A 320 -7.52 -23.33 2.00
CA PRO A 320 -6.83 -22.08 1.66
C PRO A 320 -7.62 -20.83 2.03
N VAL A 321 -8.94 -20.82 1.85
CA VAL A 321 -9.77 -19.67 2.23
C VAL A 321 -9.74 -19.46 3.75
N PHE A 322 -9.89 -20.54 4.51
CA PHE A 322 -9.84 -20.50 5.98
C PHE A 322 -8.48 -20.04 6.53
N LEU A 323 -7.37 -20.49 5.92
CA LEU A 323 -6.02 -20.12 6.32
C LEU A 323 -5.54 -18.78 5.76
N SER A 324 -6.18 -18.25 4.73
CA SER A 324 -5.73 -17.01 4.07
C SER A 324 -5.62 -15.83 5.04
N VAL A 325 -6.67 -15.59 5.83
CA VAL A 325 -6.73 -14.46 6.77
C VAL A 325 -5.68 -14.57 7.90
N PRO A 326 -5.54 -15.69 8.64
CA PRO A 326 -4.51 -15.79 9.67
C PRO A 326 -3.09 -15.69 9.08
N ILE A 327 -2.85 -16.27 7.89
CA ILE A 327 -1.55 -16.14 7.21
C ILE A 327 -1.28 -14.67 6.87
N SER A 328 -2.26 -13.94 6.34
CA SER A 328 -2.12 -12.52 6.03
C SER A 328 -1.84 -11.67 7.27
N ILE A 329 -2.48 -11.94 8.41
CA ILE A 329 -2.21 -11.23 9.68
C ILE A 329 -0.77 -11.50 10.15
N ILE A 330 -0.31 -12.76 10.11
CA ILE A 330 1.05 -13.12 10.52
C ILE A 330 2.08 -12.45 9.61
N LEU A 331 1.87 -12.46 8.29
CA LEU A 331 2.76 -11.81 7.32
C LEU A 331 2.83 -10.29 7.55
N LEU A 332 1.67 -9.62 7.67
CA LEU A 332 1.63 -8.18 7.94
C LEU A 332 2.27 -7.82 9.28
N SER A 333 2.05 -8.62 10.32
CA SER A 333 2.70 -8.45 11.62
C SER A 333 4.23 -8.53 11.50
N ASN A 334 4.74 -9.54 10.79
CA ASN A 334 6.18 -9.72 10.58
C ASN A 334 6.79 -8.54 9.79
N PHE A 335 6.12 -8.07 8.73
CA PHE A 335 6.57 -6.89 7.99
C PHE A 335 6.58 -5.63 8.85
N CYS A 336 5.54 -5.42 9.67
CA CYS A 336 5.51 -4.32 10.63
C CYS A 336 6.65 -4.40 11.66
N GLN A 337 6.96 -5.59 12.17
CA GLN A 337 8.07 -5.76 13.12
C GLN A 337 9.44 -5.50 12.49
N LYS A 338 9.65 -5.95 11.24
CA LYS A 338 10.89 -5.68 10.52
C LYS A 338 11.06 -4.20 10.22
N ARG A 339 10.01 -3.51 9.77
CA ARG A 339 10.06 -2.05 9.53
C ARG A 339 10.21 -1.23 10.81
N ALA A 340 9.71 -1.73 11.94
CA ALA A 340 9.93 -1.11 13.25
C ALA A 340 11.39 -1.16 13.71
N LYS A 341 12.17 -2.16 13.25
CA LYS A 341 13.62 -2.24 13.49
C LYS A 341 14.40 -1.43 12.46
N ASP A 342 14.06 -1.60 11.18
CA ASP A 342 14.72 -0.94 10.05
C ASP A 342 13.70 -0.10 9.27
N SER A 343 13.77 1.23 9.40
CA SER A 343 12.80 2.13 8.74
C SER A 343 12.82 2.04 7.20
N CYS A 344 13.93 1.58 6.62
CA CYS A 344 14.11 1.39 5.18
C CYS A 344 13.73 -0.01 4.68
N TYR A 345 13.19 -0.88 5.54
CA TYR A 345 12.80 -2.23 5.13
C TYR A 345 11.73 -2.18 4.02
N LEU A 346 11.98 -2.93 2.94
CA LEU A 346 11.08 -3.11 1.79
C LEU A 346 10.96 -1.89 0.84
N ASN A 347 11.75 -0.83 1.08
CA ASN A 347 11.71 0.40 0.27
C ASN A 347 12.16 0.21 -1.19
N ASP A 348 12.94 -0.83 -1.47
CA ASP A 348 13.38 -1.17 -2.84
C ASP A 348 12.27 -1.77 -3.70
N TRP A 349 11.22 -2.30 -3.08
CA TRP A 349 10.13 -3.00 -3.77
C TRP A 349 8.78 -2.29 -3.68
N ILE A 350 8.54 -1.55 -2.59
CA ILE A 350 7.32 -0.77 -2.36
C ILE A 350 7.74 0.63 -1.87
N SER A 351 7.15 1.68 -2.45
CA SER A 351 7.42 3.06 -2.02
C SER A 351 7.05 3.27 -0.54
N LYS A 352 7.70 4.24 0.11
CA LYS A 352 7.47 4.53 1.53
C LYS A 352 5.99 4.82 1.84
N GLU A 353 5.30 5.46 0.91
CA GLU A 353 3.92 5.92 1.00
C GLU A 353 2.89 4.78 0.86
N LEU A 354 3.24 3.71 0.14
CA LEU A 354 2.36 2.56 -0.03
C LEU A 354 2.29 1.64 1.20
N PHE A 355 3.15 1.88 2.19
CA PHE A 355 3.26 0.94 3.30
C PHE A 355 2.08 1.05 4.27
N TRP A 356 1.64 -0.12 4.75
CA TRP A 356 0.50 -0.20 5.66
C TRP A 356 0.73 0.50 6.99
N LYS A 357 -0.32 1.14 7.50
CA LYS A 357 -0.34 1.64 8.87
C LYS A 357 -0.26 0.48 9.86
N CYS A 358 0.87 0.39 10.57
CA CYS A 358 1.08 -0.63 11.60
C CYS A 358 0.34 -0.29 12.90
N PRO A 359 -0.09 -1.29 13.68
CA PRO A 359 -0.63 -1.05 15.01
C PRO A 359 0.46 -0.49 15.94
N SER A 360 0.07 0.38 16.87
CA SER A 360 1.00 0.97 17.86
C SER A 360 1.68 -0.05 18.78
N ARG A 361 1.14 -1.27 18.84
CA ARG A 361 1.68 -2.40 19.62
C ARG A 361 1.94 -3.57 18.70
N SER A 362 3.13 -4.16 18.81
CA SER A 362 3.50 -5.36 18.05
C SER A 362 2.74 -6.58 18.53
N LEU A 363 2.31 -7.41 17.56
CA LEU A 363 1.63 -8.67 17.82
C LEU A 363 2.66 -9.76 18.14
N THR A 364 2.84 -10.07 19.42
CA THR A 364 3.70 -11.17 19.89
C THR A 364 2.86 -12.35 20.35
N TRP A 365 3.36 -13.58 20.19
CA TRP A 365 2.57 -14.80 20.49
C TRP A 365 2.05 -14.85 21.92
N ASN A 366 2.89 -14.51 22.90
CA ASN A 366 2.50 -14.49 24.31
C ASN A 366 1.45 -13.41 24.61
N ARG A 367 1.49 -12.29 23.88
CA ARG A 367 0.53 -11.19 24.03
C ARG A 367 -0.80 -11.49 23.35
N PHE A 368 -0.73 -12.13 22.19
CA PHE A 368 -1.90 -12.51 21.39
C PHE A 368 -2.93 -13.27 22.23
N TRP A 369 -2.50 -14.27 23.00
CA TRP A 369 -3.38 -15.05 23.88
C TRP A 369 -3.85 -14.33 25.14
N ARG A 370 -3.20 -13.23 25.55
CA ARG A 370 -3.61 -12.45 26.73
C ARG A 370 -4.59 -11.35 26.39
N GLU A 371 -4.53 -10.84 25.16
CA GLU A 371 -5.37 -9.74 24.72
C GLU A 371 -6.76 -10.23 24.30
N PHE A 372 -7.77 -9.84 25.08
CA PHE A 372 -9.17 -10.13 24.79
C PHE A 372 -9.64 -9.85 23.34
N PRO A 373 -9.29 -8.73 22.67
CA PRO A 373 -9.71 -8.51 21.29
C PRO A 373 -9.19 -9.55 20.29
N ASN A 374 -8.03 -10.14 20.53
CA ASN A 374 -7.47 -11.17 19.66
C ASN A 374 -8.19 -12.52 19.85
N ILE A 375 -8.65 -12.80 21.07
CA ILE A 375 -9.46 -13.99 21.38
C ILE A 375 -10.84 -13.87 20.73
N LEU A 376 -11.47 -12.69 20.79
CA LEU A 376 -12.73 -12.43 20.08
C LEU A 376 -12.58 -12.66 18.58
N TRP A 377 -11.48 -12.19 18.00
CA TRP A 377 -11.16 -12.43 16.59
C TRP A 377 -11.03 -13.92 16.24
N LEU A 378 -10.40 -14.73 17.09
CA LEU A 378 -10.36 -16.19 16.90
C LEU A 378 -11.77 -16.79 16.89
N GLY A 379 -12.65 -16.30 17.76
CA GLY A 379 -14.06 -16.67 17.78
C GLY A 379 -14.76 -16.35 16.44
N TRP A 380 -14.50 -15.18 15.86
CA TRP A 380 -15.05 -14.82 14.54
C TRP A 380 -14.51 -15.70 13.43
N TRP A 381 -13.20 -15.95 13.44
CA TRP A 381 -12.55 -16.80 12.45
C TRP A 381 -13.10 -18.23 12.50
N LEU A 382 -13.24 -18.82 13.69
CA LEU A 382 -13.87 -20.14 13.87
C LEU A 382 -15.35 -20.15 13.49
N SER A 383 -16.08 -19.06 13.71
CA SER A 383 -17.51 -19.00 13.36
C SER A 383 -17.80 -19.00 11.85
N GLN A 384 -16.78 -18.82 11.00
CA GLN A 384 -16.93 -18.83 9.54
C GLN A 384 -16.81 -20.22 8.92
N SER A 385 -16.22 -21.19 9.63
CA SER A 385 -16.13 -22.58 9.23
C SER A 385 -17.37 -23.35 9.67
#